data_AF-A0A8M1M3L8-F1
#
_entry.id   AF-A0A8M1M3L8-F1
#
_cell.length_a   1.000
_cell.length_b   1.000
_cell.length_c   1.000
_cell.angle_alpha   90.00
_cell.angle_beta   90.00
_cell.angle_gamma   90.00
#
_symmetry.space_group_name_H-M   'P 1'
#
loop_
_entity.id
_entity.type
_entity.pdbx_description
1 polymer ?
#
loop_
_entity_poly.entity_id
_entity_poly.type
_entity_poly.pdbx_seq_one_letter_code
_entity_poly.pdbx_strand_id
1 'polypeptide(L)'
;MTREAPSKFVTQEINTQKTQERQQQQQQQQQKGVVPYLRTFLSELLMMHLTMEDYLEGGEINLRKRNAEYEIMREILLLQVAANNYNLNPNEQFGAWFRDMERLSENESYILSCQLEPRS
;
A
#
# COMPACT_ATOMS: atom_id res chain seq x y z
N MET A 1 -12.01 -20.12 54.58
CA MET A 1 -11.08 -20.10 53.44
C MET A 1 -10.97 -18.67 52.93
N THR A 2 -10.04 -17.89 53.47
CA THR A 2 -9.78 -16.51 53.07
C THR A 2 -9.02 -16.50 51.76
N ARG A 3 -9.62 -15.96 50.70
CA ARG A 3 -8.96 -15.76 49.41
C ARG A 3 -7.99 -14.58 49.56
N GLU A 4 -6.69 -14.85 49.60
CA GLU A 4 -5.68 -13.79 49.60
C GLU A 4 -5.75 -13.03 48.27
N ALA A 5 -5.79 -11.70 48.36
CA ALA A 5 -5.76 -10.84 47.20
C ALA A 5 -4.40 -10.96 46.48
N PRO A 6 -4.36 -11.02 45.14
CA PRO A 6 -3.12 -11.19 44.41
C PRO A 6 -2.12 -10.09 44.76
N SER A 7 -0.88 -10.51 45.07
CA SER A 7 0.23 -9.64 45.46
C SER A 7 0.44 -8.53 44.43
N LYS A 8 0.59 -7.28 44.91
CA LYS A 8 0.76 -6.08 44.07
C LYS A 8 1.90 -6.21 43.05
N PHE A 9 2.94 -6.98 43.39
CA PHE A 9 4.08 -7.27 42.51
C PHE A 9 3.67 -8.10 41.29
N VAL A 10 2.83 -9.13 41.48
CA VAL A 10 2.30 -9.98 40.40
C VAL A 10 1.43 -9.15 39.45
N THR A 11 0.61 -8.26 40.00
CA THR A 11 -0.25 -7.37 39.20
C THR A 11 0.56 -6.36 38.38
N GLN A 12 1.71 -5.90 38.88
CA GLN A 12 2.57 -4.95 38.19
C GLN A 12 3.36 -5.60 37.04
N GLU A 13 3.90 -6.81 37.24
CA GLU A 13 4.59 -7.56 36.18
C GLU A 13 3.65 -7.92 35.01
N ILE A 14 2.44 -8.40 35.32
CA ILE A 14 1.42 -8.72 34.30
C ILE A 14 1.03 -7.47 33.48
N ASN A 15 0.92 -6.31 34.11
CA ASN A 15 0.63 -5.06 33.40
C ASN A 15 1.80 -4.60 32.53
N THR A 16 3.04 -4.84 32.96
CA THR A 16 4.25 -4.51 32.20
C THR A 16 4.40 -5.41 30.98
N GLN A 17 4.15 -6.72 31.13
CA GLN A 17 4.11 -7.68 30.01
C GLN A 17 2.99 -7.37 29.01
N LYS A 18 1.77 -7.10 29.48
CA LYS A 18 0.66 -6.70 28.59
C LYS A 18 0.94 -5.40 27.83
N THR A 19 1.66 -4.45 28.45
CA THR A 19 2.08 -3.22 27.78
C THR A 19 3.13 -3.48 26.71
N GLN A 20 4.10 -4.37 26.99
CA GLN A 20 5.10 -4.80 26.02
C GLN A 20 4.49 -5.56 24.84
N GLU A 21 3.54 -6.47 25.09
CA GLU A 21 2.82 -7.21 24.04
C GLU A 21 2.01 -6.27 23.15
N ARG A 22 1.33 -5.27 23.73
CA ARG A 22 0.62 -4.23 22.95
C ARG A 22 1.55 -3.38 22.11
N GLN A 23 2.73 -3.03 22.64
CA GLN A 23 3.75 -2.30 21.88
C GLN A 23 4.34 -3.14 20.75
N GLN A 24 4.58 -4.43 20.97
CA GLN A 24 5.02 -5.36 19.93
C GLN A 24 3.96 -5.56 18.85
N GLN A 25 2.68 -5.69 19.23
CA GLN A 25 1.58 -5.78 18.26
C GLN A 25 1.41 -4.48 17.47
N GLN A 26 1.57 -3.32 18.08
CA GLN A 26 1.56 -2.03 17.38
C GLN A 26 2.75 -1.90 16.43
N GLN A 27 3.95 -2.34 16.82
CA GLN A 27 5.11 -2.38 15.94
C GLN A 27 4.90 -3.35 14.77
N GLN A 28 4.35 -4.54 15.00
CA GLN A 28 4.01 -5.48 13.92
C GLN A 28 2.93 -4.95 12.97
N GLN A 29 1.98 -4.14 13.47
CA GLN A 29 1.01 -3.46 12.60
C GLN A 29 1.65 -2.34 11.77
N GLN A 30 2.65 -1.63 12.31
CA GLN A 30 3.44 -0.62 11.58
C GLN A 30 4.39 -1.24 10.53
N GLN A 31 4.72 -2.52 10.67
CA GLN A 31 5.57 -3.27 9.73
C GLN A 31 4.77 -3.93 8.59
N LYS A 32 3.50 -3.60 8.39
CA LYS A 32 2.77 -4.11 7.22
C LYS A 32 3.20 -3.34 5.99
N GLY A 33 3.71 -4.06 4.98
CA GLY A 33 3.99 -3.46 3.68
C GLY A 33 2.72 -2.91 3.01
N VAL A 34 2.91 -2.02 2.04
CA VAL A 34 1.83 -1.42 1.24
C VAL A 34 2.21 -1.43 -0.24
N VAL A 35 1.25 -1.73 -1.11
CA VAL A 35 1.35 -1.51 -2.57
C VAL A 35 0.25 -0.53 -2.97
N PRO A 36 0.58 0.72 -3.31
CA PRO A 36 -0.43 1.73 -3.64
C PRO A 36 -0.96 1.58 -5.07
N TYR A 37 -2.13 2.17 -5.33
CA TYR A 37 -2.65 2.29 -6.69
C TYR A 37 -1.90 3.38 -7.45
N LEU A 38 -0.97 2.98 -8.33
CA LEU A 38 -0.07 3.90 -9.02
C LEU A 38 -0.78 4.99 -9.83
N ARG A 39 -1.98 4.69 -10.37
CA ARG A 39 -2.73 5.66 -11.19
C ARG A 39 -3.07 6.94 -10.42
N THR A 40 -3.25 6.91 -9.10
CA THR A 40 -3.51 8.13 -8.31
C THR A 40 -2.39 9.15 -8.51
N PHE A 41 -1.14 8.72 -8.32
CA PHE A 41 0.04 9.57 -8.55
C PHE A 41 0.21 9.97 -10.01
N LEU A 42 -0.01 9.03 -10.95
CA LEU A 42 0.12 9.33 -12.38
C LEU A 42 -0.87 10.38 -12.86
N SER A 43 -2.11 10.35 -12.35
CA SER A 43 -3.12 11.36 -12.66
C SER A 43 -2.72 12.73 -12.13
N GLU A 44 -2.16 12.82 -10.92
CA GLU A 44 -1.69 14.09 -10.35
C GLU A 44 -0.47 14.65 -11.10
N LEU A 45 0.51 13.80 -11.42
CA LEU A 45 1.65 14.16 -12.26
C LEU A 45 1.20 14.63 -13.65
N LEU A 46 0.24 13.94 -14.26
CA LEU A 46 -0.33 14.35 -15.55
C LEU A 46 -1.04 15.70 -15.43
N MET A 47 -1.82 15.92 -14.38
CA MET A 47 -2.48 17.21 -14.13
C MET A 47 -1.44 18.34 -14.07
N MET A 48 -0.33 18.16 -13.35
CA MET A 48 0.76 19.15 -13.29
C MET A 48 1.43 19.35 -14.66
N HIS A 49 1.69 18.26 -15.39
CA HIS A 49 2.26 18.32 -16.73
C HIS A 49 1.40 19.15 -17.70
N LEU A 50 0.07 19.00 -17.61
CA LEU A 50 -0.89 19.69 -18.48
C LEU A 50 -1.18 21.13 -18.05
N THR A 51 -0.97 21.48 -16.78
CA THR A 51 -1.39 22.78 -16.22
C THR A 51 -0.24 23.72 -15.86
N MET A 52 1.00 23.26 -15.92
CA MET A 52 2.18 24.04 -15.54
C MET A 52 3.28 23.94 -16.59
N GLU A 53 3.76 25.09 -17.06
CA GLU A 53 4.93 25.16 -17.96
C GLU A 53 6.22 24.80 -17.22
N ASP A 54 7.18 24.19 -17.94
CA ASP A 54 8.51 23.86 -17.39
C ASP A 54 9.37 25.09 -17.14
N TYR A 55 9.13 26.16 -17.92
CA TYR A 55 9.83 27.42 -17.84
C TYR A 55 8.84 28.58 -17.70
N LEU A 56 9.22 29.57 -16.91
CA LEU A 56 8.51 30.84 -16.79
C LEU A 56 8.85 31.75 -17.99
N GLU A 57 8.09 32.83 -18.13
CA GLU A 57 8.40 33.89 -19.09
C GLU A 57 9.80 34.45 -18.78
N GLY A 58 10.69 34.46 -19.77
CA GLY A 58 12.11 34.77 -19.58
C GLY A 58 13.05 33.56 -19.49
N GLY A 59 12.53 32.33 -19.57
CA GLY A 59 13.33 31.11 -19.69
C GLY A 59 13.87 30.55 -18.37
N GLU A 60 13.38 31.07 -17.23
CA GLU A 60 13.71 30.55 -15.90
C GLU A 60 12.96 29.25 -15.62
N ILE A 61 13.57 28.30 -14.91
CA ILE A 61 12.92 27.02 -14.57
C ILE A 61 11.75 27.29 -13.60
N ASN A 62 10.59 26.68 -13.87
CA ASN A 62 9.45 26.72 -12.98
C ASN A 62 9.67 25.82 -11.74
N LEU A 63 10.31 26.37 -10.71
CA LEU A 63 10.62 25.64 -9.47
C LEU A 63 9.36 25.16 -8.73
N ARG A 64 8.23 25.84 -8.89
CA ARG A 64 6.96 25.41 -8.28
C ARG A 64 6.52 24.06 -8.86
N LYS A 65 6.59 23.90 -10.19
CA LYS A 65 6.30 22.61 -10.85
C LYS A 65 7.27 21.54 -10.37
N ARG A 66 8.57 21.83 -10.41
CA ARG A 66 9.63 20.89 -10.00
C ARG A 66 9.48 20.41 -8.56
N ASN A 67 9.17 21.31 -7.63
CA ASN A 67 8.99 20.95 -6.23
C ASN A 67 7.73 20.09 -6.03
N ALA A 68 6.64 20.40 -6.72
CA ALA A 68 5.42 19.60 -6.62
C ALA A 68 5.59 18.18 -7.21
N GLU A 69 6.26 18.05 -8.35
CA GLU A 69 6.65 16.74 -8.91
C GLU A 69 7.56 15.96 -7.96
N TYR A 70 8.53 16.65 -7.34
CA TYR A 70 9.46 16.05 -6.39
C TYR A 70 8.74 15.48 -5.16
N GLU A 71 7.77 16.19 -4.58
CA GLU A 71 7.03 15.67 -3.42
C GLU A 71 6.26 14.38 -3.75
N ILE A 72 5.64 14.30 -4.94
CA ILE A 72 4.99 13.06 -5.38
C ILE A 72 6.01 11.92 -5.55
N MET A 73 7.16 12.19 -6.17
CA MET A 73 8.21 11.18 -6.34
C MET A 73 8.77 10.71 -4.99
N ARG A 74 8.89 11.63 -4.03
CA ARG A 74 9.31 11.33 -2.67
C ARG A 74 8.32 10.41 -1.97
N GLU A 75 7.02 10.65 -2.13
CA GLU A 75 5.98 9.78 -1.57
C GLU A 75 6.02 8.38 -2.19
N ILE A 76 6.15 8.28 -3.52
CA ILE A 76 6.31 6.99 -4.22
C ILE A 76 7.51 6.22 -3.66
N LEU A 77 8.65 6.89 -3.46
CA LEU A 77 9.85 6.28 -2.90
C LEU A 77 9.62 5.75 -1.48
N LEU A 78 8.94 6.52 -0.62
CA LEU A 78 8.59 6.07 0.72
C LEU A 78 7.66 4.84 0.71
N LEU A 79 6.70 4.79 -0.22
CA LEU A 79 5.81 3.65 -0.40
C LEU A 79 6.56 2.42 -0.91
N GLN A 80 7.58 2.58 -1.76
CA GLN A 80 8.47 1.49 -2.16
C GLN A 80 9.28 0.95 -0.98
N VAL A 81 9.80 1.83 -0.12
CA VAL A 81 10.47 1.40 1.13
C VAL A 81 9.50 0.63 2.02
N ALA A 82 8.26 1.11 2.17
CA ALA A 82 7.24 0.41 2.93
C ALA A 82 6.86 -0.95 2.31
N ALA A 83 6.83 -1.07 0.98
CA ALA A 83 6.59 -2.34 0.29
C ALA A 83 7.64 -3.42 0.66
N ASN A 84 8.88 -3.02 0.99
CA ASN A 84 9.90 -3.98 1.44
C ASN A 84 9.61 -4.59 2.82
N ASN A 85 8.62 -4.08 3.57
CA ASN A 85 8.20 -4.67 4.84
C ASN A 85 7.30 -5.90 4.65
N TYR A 86 6.92 -6.25 3.41
CA TYR A 86 6.26 -7.54 3.15
C TYR A 86 7.22 -8.70 3.38
N ASN A 87 6.88 -9.58 4.32
CA ASN A 87 7.55 -10.86 4.52
C ASN A 87 6.75 -11.99 3.87
N LEU A 88 6.83 -12.10 2.54
CA LEU A 88 6.14 -13.11 1.74
C LEU A 88 7.15 -14.09 1.15
N ASN A 89 6.87 -15.39 1.28
CA ASN A 89 7.65 -16.42 0.61
C ASN A 89 7.08 -16.69 -0.78
N PRO A 90 7.90 -16.69 -1.85
CA PRO A 90 7.42 -17.00 -3.17
C PRO A 90 6.91 -18.44 -3.23
N ASN A 91 5.76 -18.64 -3.87
CA ASN A 91 5.24 -19.95 -4.20
C ASN A 91 5.38 -20.15 -5.72
N GLU A 92 6.30 -21.03 -6.11
CA GLU A 92 6.61 -21.27 -7.52
C GLU A 92 5.40 -21.81 -8.31
N GLN A 93 4.59 -22.68 -7.71
CA GLN A 93 3.40 -23.24 -8.37
C GLN A 93 2.36 -22.15 -8.62
N PHE A 94 2.12 -21.30 -7.62
CA PHE A 94 1.23 -20.14 -7.78
C PHE A 94 1.76 -19.18 -8.85
N GLY A 95 3.06 -18.89 -8.84
CA GLY A 95 3.70 -18.00 -9.81
C GLY A 95 3.58 -18.53 -11.24
N ALA A 96 3.77 -19.83 -11.45
CA ALA A 96 3.57 -20.47 -12.75
C ALA A 96 2.11 -20.38 -13.20
N TRP A 97 1.18 -20.83 -12.37
CA TRP A 97 -0.26 -20.77 -12.65
C TRP A 97 -0.75 -19.35 -12.97
N PHE A 98 -0.30 -18.35 -12.20
CA PHE A 98 -0.70 -16.96 -12.40
C PHE A 98 -0.19 -16.38 -13.72
N ARG A 99 1.01 -16.77 -14.16
CA ARG A 99 1.58 -16.37 -15.46
C ARG A 99 0.91 -17.07 -16.63
N ASP A 100 0.52 -18.32 -16.44
CA ASP A 100 -0.11 -19.15 -17.49
C ASP A 100 -1.62 -18.88 -17.63
N MET A 101 -2.21 -18.07 -16.75
CA MET A 101 -3.63 -17.73 -16.80
C MET A 101 -3.98 -16.96 -18.08
N GLU A 102 -4.88 -17.52 -18.88
CA GLU A 102 -5.40 -16.87 -20.08
C GLU A 102 -6.13 -15.58 -19.72
N ARG A 103 -5.73 -14.47 -20.36
CA ARG A 103 -6.37 -13.17 -20.19
C ARG A 103 -7.34 -12.93 -21.33
N LEU A 104 -8.63 -13.02 -21.02
CA LEU A 104 -9.68 -12.64 -21.93
C LEU A 104 -9.58 -11.14 -22.25
N SER A 105 -9.79 -10.78 -23.50
CA SER A 105 -10.08 -9.42 -23.91
C SER A 105 -11.41 -8.94 -23.32
N GLU A 106 -11.61 -7.62 -23.31
CA GLU A 106 -12.87 -7.02 -22.88
C GLU A 106 -14.06 -7.58 -23.67
N ASN A 107 -13.91 -7.73 -24.99
CA ASN A 107 -14.96 -8.29 -25.85
C ASN A 107 -15.25 -9.76 -25.56
N GLU A 108 -14.23 -10.61 -25.38
CA GLU A 108 -14.43 -12.02 -25.03
C GLU A 108 -15.12 -12.16 -23.67
N SER A 109 -14.66 -11.39 -22.68
CA SER A 109 -15.26 -11.40 -21.34
C SER A 109 -16.73 -10.96 -21.37
N TYR A 110 -17.07 -9.96 -22.18
CA TYR A 110 -18.45 -9.50 -22.38
C TYR A 110 -19.33 -10.58 -23.05
N ILE A 111 -18.85 -11.21 -24.13
CA ILE A 111 -19.60 -12.27 -24.82
C ILE A 111 -19.84 -13.44 -23.89
N LEU A 112 -18.82 -13.92 -23.17
CA LEU A 112 -18.96 -15.00 -22.18
C LEU A 112 -19.96 -14.63 -21.09
N SER A 113 -19.89 -13.39 -20.59
CA SER A 113 -20.86 -12.90 -19.59
C SER A 113 -22.30 -12.98 -20.09
N CYS A 114 -22.57 -12.54 -21.33
CA CYS A 114 -23.92 -12.63 -21.92
C CYS A 114 -24.37 -14.06 -22.20
N GLN A 115 -23.46 -15.01 -22.43
CA GLN A 115 -23.81 -16.42 -22.61
C GLN A 115 -24.17 -17.08 -21.27
N LEU A 116 -23.43 -16.75 -20.20
CA LEU A 116 -23.68 -17.27 -18.85
C LEU A 116 -24.97 -16.69 -18.25
N GLU A 117 -25.20 -15.40 -18.46
CA GLU A 117 -26.40 -14.69 -17.99
C GLU A 117 -27.08 -13.97 -19.17
N PRO A 118 -27.97 -14.67 -19.90
CA PRO A 118 -28.73 -14.06 -20.99
C PRO A 118 -29.65 -12.95 -20.47
N ARG A 119 -29.80 -11.89 -21.28
CA ARG A 119 -30.79 -10.85 -20.97
C ARG A 119 -32.21 -11.43 -21.11
N SER A 120 -33.03 -11.24 -20.09
CA SER A 120 -34.46 -11.59 -20.08
C SER A 120 -35.27 -10.82 -21.11
#